data_AF-A0A5E4NN62-F1
#
_entry.id   AF-A0A5E4NN62-F1
#
_cell.length_a   1.000
_cell.length_b   1.000
_cell.length_c   1.000
_cell.angle_alpha   90.00
_cell.angle_beta   90.00
_cell.angle_gamma   90.00
#
_symmetry.space_group_name_H-M   'P 1'
#
loop_
_entity.id
_entity.type
_entity.pdbx_description
1 polymer ?
#
loop_
_entity_poly.entity_id
_entity_poly.type
_entity_poly.pdbx_seq_one_letter_code
_entity_poly.pdbx_strand_id
1 'polypeptide(L)'
;LTCVLSLLSALLLAWQDKRAEKLLHRKVLDAAEVVQIKDVKNFPKIFWLVTLIIVCYYTTIFPFVALGKVFFERKYNFSPDAANFINGIIYIISAVCAPFLGLVIDKTGRNLFWVFLSILGTLVSHMILTFTFVNPYIAMFIMGLSYSMLASALWPLIALIIPEHQIGTAYGITQSVENFGLAVVALLTGIIVDADGYYMVELCFCLLLSVSLLLTAVLWNLDSKNNGNLNMSIKQRILLELKKPPPPEEQTLLQDNDICNEE
;
A
#
# COMPACT_ATOMS: atom_id res chain seq x y z
N LEU A 1 4.34 14.00 23.26
CA LEU A 1 5.62 13.39 22.83
C LEU A 1 5.56 12.91 21.37
N THR A 2 4.61 12.04 21.01
CA THR A 2 4.42 11.50 19.65
C THR A 2 4.23 12.59 18.58
N CYS A 3 3.45 13.63 18.84
CA CYS A 3 3.26 14.74 17.89
C CYS A 3 4.54 15.53 17.63
N VAL A 4 5.39 15.72 18.66
CA VAL A 4 6.68 16.43 18.53
C VAL A 4 7.67 15.58 17.73
N LEU A 5 7.72 14.28 18.00
CA LEU A 5 8.50 13.32 17.22
C LEU A 5 8.07 13.26 15.75
N SER A 6 6.75 13.27 15.50
CA SER A 6 6.19 13.33 14.14
C SER A 6 6.57 14.64 13.45
N LEU A 7 6.50 15.78 14.15
CA LEU A 7 6.89 17.08 13.61
C LEU A 7 8.38 17.13 13.27
N LEU A 8 9.24 16.62 14.15
CA LEU A 8 10.69 16.54 13.90
C LEU A 8 10.99 15.66 12.69
N SER A 9 10.30 14.52 12.55
CA SER A 9 10.46 13.62 11.40
C SER A 9 10.03 14.31 10.10
N ALA A 10 8.92 15.03 10.11
CA ALA A 10 8.46 15.81 8.96
C ALA A 10 9.45 16.93 8.58
N LEU A 11 10.02 17.63 9.57
CA LEU A 11 11.05 18.65 9.33
C LEU A 11 12.34 18.06 8.75
N LEU A 12 12.75 16.87 9.21
CA LEU A 12 13.89 16.15 8.66
C LEU A 12 13.66 15.73 7.20
N LEU A 13 12.47 15.20 6.87
CA LEU A 13 12.09 14.86 5.50
C LEU A 13 12.08 16.11 4.61
N ALA A 14 11.46 17.20 5.06
CA ALA A 14 11.43 18.46 4.31
C ALA A 14 12.85 19.02 4.08
N TRP A 15 13.75 18.89 5.05
CA TRP A 15 15.15 19.26 4.90
C TRP A 15 15.89 18.35 3.91
N GLN A 16 15.66 17.04 3.96
CA GLN A 16 16.23 16.07 3.03
C GLN A 16 15.77 16.32 1.60
N ASP A 17 14.47 16.58 1.37
CA ASP A 17 13.92 16.89 0.05
C ASP A 17 14.52 18.18 -0.49
N LYS A 18 14.56 19.26 0.31
CA LYS A 18 15.18 20.53 -0.10
C LYS A 18 16.67 20.39 -0.40
N ARG A 19 17.37 19.50 0.31
CA ARG A 19 18.79 19.20 0.06
C ARG A 19 18.95 18.38 -1.22
N ALA A 20 18.11 17.38 -1.44
CA ALA A 20 18.11 16.55 -2.65
C ALA A 20 17.80 17.37 -3.90
N GLU A 21 16.81 18.27 -3.82
CA GLU A 21 16.45 19.19 -4.90
C GLU A 21 17.63 20.08 -5.31
N LYS A 22 18.35 20.65 -4.33
CA LYS A 22 19.56 21.44 -4.58
C LYS A 22 20.70 20.64 -5.19
N LEU A 23 20.93 19.41 -4.71
CA LEU A 23 22.05 18.56 -5.13
C LEU A 23 21.83 17.91 -6.51
N LEU A 24 20.60 17.53 -6.82
CA LEU A 24 20.27 16.77 -8.04
C LEU A 24 19.96 17.67 -9.24
N HIS A 25 19.93 19.00 -9.09
CA HIS A 25 19.41 19.92 -10.12
C HIS A 25 18.15 19.34 -10.77
N ARG A 26 17.26 18.78 -9.95
CA ARG A 26 15.95 18.32 -10.42
C ARG A 26 15.27 19.61 -10.85
N LYS A 27 15.35 19.95 -12.14
CA LYS A 27 14.49 20.95 -12.75
C LYS A 27 13.10 20.51 -12.31
N VAL A 28 12.53 21.25 -11.37
CA VAL A 28 11.11 21.18 -11.11
C VAL A 28 10.53 21.38 -12.49
N LEU A 29 9.99 20.31 -13.08
CA LEU A 29 9.22 20.43 -14.29
C LEU A 29 8.17 21.49 -13.93
N ASP A 30 8.32 22.69 -14.48
CA ASP A 30 7.39 23.80 -14.33
C ASP A 30 6.00 23.47 -14.92
N ALA A 31 5.78 22.22 -15.32
CA ALA A 31 4.47 21.61 -15.18
C ALA A 31 4.21 21.35 -13.70
N ALA A 32 3.86 22.41 -12.95
CA ALA A 32 3.02 22.24 -11.78
C ALA A 32 1.96 21.21 -12.16
N GLU A 33 1.99 20.04 -11.54
CA GLU A 33 1.07 18.94 -11.84
C GLU A 33 -0.33 19.48 -11.58
N VAL A 34 -0.96 20.04 -12.60
CA VAL A 34 -2.27 20.66 -12.45
C VAL A 34 -3.17 19.47 -12.24
N VAL A 35 -3.65 19.30 -11.00
CA VAL A 35 -4.60 18.24 -10.65
C VAL A 35 -5.83 18.44 -11.52
N GLN A 36 -5.93 17.70 -12.63
CA GLN A 36 -7.04 17.78 -13.55
C GLN A 36 -7.95 16.58 -13.30
N ILE A 37 -9.12 16.84 -12.72
CA ILE A 37 -10.17 15.82 -12.49
C ILE A 37 -10.63 15.14 -13.79
N LYS A 38 -10.29 15.70 -14.96
CA LYS A 38 -10.55 15.09 -16.27
C LYS A 38 -9.65 13.88 -16.55
N ASP A 39 -8.49 13.77 -15.91
CA ASP A 39 -7.51 12.70 -16.11
C ASP A 39 -8.03 11.32 -15.68
N VAL A 40 -9.02 11.31 -14.79
CA VAL A 40 -9.69 10.11 -14.29
C VAL A 40 -10.29 9.26 -15.42
N LYS A 41 -10.73 9.89 -16.51
CA LYS A 41 -11.30 9.18 -17.66
C LYS A 41 -10.27 8.38 -18.45
N ASN A 42 -8.98 8.70 -18.31
CA ASN A 42 -7.90 8.09 -19.06
C ASN A 42 -7.16 6.99 -18.27
N PHE A 43 -7.55 6.74 -17.02
CA PHE A 43 -6.87 5.75 -16.20
C PHE A 43 -7.13 4.31 -16.68
N PRO A 44 -6.07 3.47 -16.77
CA PRO A 44 -6.20 2.11 -17.25
C PRO A 44 -7.03 1.26 -16.28
N LYS A 45 -7.69 0.21 -16.78
CA LYS A 45 -8.48 -0.72 -15.94
C LYS A 45 -7.68 -1.36 -14.80
N ILE A 46 -6.38 -1.56 -15.03
CA ILE A 46 -5.44 -2.11 -14.04
C ILE A 46 -5.32 -1.19 -12.82
N PHE A 47 -5.35 0.14 -13.00
CA PHE A 47 -5.35 1.12 -11.91
C PHE A 47 -6.56 0.91 -10.99
N TRP A 48 -7.77 0.86 -11.56
CA TRP A 48 -9.00 0.67 -10.78
C TRP A 48 -9.03 -0.66 -10.03
N LEU A 49 -8.44 -1.71 -10.60
CA LEU A 49 -8.31 -3.00 -9.93
C LEU A 49 -7.37 -2.91 -8.72
N VAL A 50 -6.25 -2.19 -8.84
CA VAL A 50 -5.34 -1.90 -7.71
C VAL A 50 -6.05 -1.07 -6.64
N THR A 51 -6.77 -0.01 -7.02
CA THR A 51 -7.56 0.81 -6.08
C THR A 51 -8.60 -0.04 -5.34
N LEU A 52 -9.28 -0.97 -6.03
CA LEU A 52 -10.25 -1.85 -5.39
C LEU A 52 -9.59 -2.83 -4.40
N ILE A 53 -8.41 -3.37 -4.74
CA ILE A 53 -7.63 -4.22 -3.82
C ILE A 53 -7.23 -3.45 -2.56
N ILE A 54 -6.77 -2.19 -2.72
CA ILE A 54 -6.46 -1.27 -1.61
C ILE A 54 -7.68 -1.14 -0.70
N VAL A 55 -8.83 -0.75 -1.26
CA VAL A 55 -10.07 -0.58 -0.50
C VAL A 55 -10.46 -1.87 0.22
N CYS A 56 -10.56 -3.00 -0.48
CA CYS A 56 -10.96 -4.28 0.11
C CYS A 56 -10.02 -4.75 1.23
N TYR A 57 -8.72 -4.44 1.16
CA TYR A 57 -7.78 -4.82 2.20
C TYR A 57 -7.81 -3.86 3.41
N TYR A 58 -7.67 -2.56 3.19
CA TYR A 58 -7.60 -1.59 4.30
C TYR A 58 -8.91 -1.48 5.08
N THR A 59 -10.04 -1.74 4.42
CA THR A 59 -11.36 -1.82 5.07
C THR A 59 -11.53 -3.02 6.00
N THR A 60 -10.63 -4.00 6.01
CA THR A 60 -10.64 -5.04 7.05
C THR A 60 -9.73 -4.70 8.21
N ILE A 61 -8.62 -4.00 7.97
CA ILE A 61 -7.66 -3.64 9.03
C ILE A 61 -8.20 -2.51 9.91
N PHE A 62 -8.62 -1.38 9.32
CA PHE A 62 -8.94 -0.20 10.12
C PHE A 62 -10.22 -0.37 10.97
N PRO A 63 -11.34 -0.90 10.45
CA PRO A 63 -12.50 -1.20 11.28
C PRO A 63 -12.23 -2.28 12.33
N PHE A 64 -11.43 -3.30 12.00
CA PHE A 64 -10.99 -4.29 12.98
C PHE A 64 -10.25 -3.63 14.14
N VAL A 65 -9.26 -2.78 13.87
CA VAL A 65 -8.53 -2.06 14.92
C VAL A 65 -9.45 -1.13 15.71
N ALA A 66 -10.43 -0.49 15.07
CA ALA A 66 -11.41 0.36 15.76
C ALA A 66 -12.25 -0.43 16.78
N LEU A 67 -12.65 -1.65 16.45
CA LEU A 67 -13.46 -2.54 17.30
C LEU A 67 -12.62 -3.49 18.18
N GLY A 68 -11.32 -3.59 17.90
CA GLY A 68 -10.45 -4.69 18.35
C GLY A 68 -10.28 -4.74 19.87
N LYS A 69 -10.24 -3.59 20.56
CA LYS A 69 -10.17 -3.57 22.03
C LYS A 69 -11.32 -4.36 22.65
N VAL A 70 -12.56 -4.01 22.31
CA VAL A 70 -13.75 -4.66 22.88
C VAL A 70 -13.85 -6.11 22.39
N PHE A 71 -13.44 -6.39 21.16
CA PHE A 71 -13.31 -7.77 20.67
C PHE A 71 -12.41 -8.63 21.58
N PHE A 72 -11.21 -8.16 21.92
CA PHE A 72 -10.28 -8.90 22.78
C PHE A 72 -10.76 -9.01 24.24
N GLU A 73 -11.44 -7.98 24.76
CA GLU A 73 -12.10 -8.06 26.07
C GLU A 73 -13.18 -9.14 26.08
N ARG A 74 -14.06 -9.15 25.08
CA ARG A 74 -15.23 -10.05 25.03
C ARG A 74 -14.87 -11.49 24.67
N LYS A 75 -13.99 -11.70 23.69
CA LYS A 75 -13.66 -13.04 23.19
C LYS A 75 -12.59 -13.73 24.03
N TYR A 76 -11.61 -12.98 24.52
CA TYR A 76 -10.43 -13.53 25.21
C TYR A 76 -10.36 -13.19 26.70
N ASN A 77 -11.35 -12.44 27.23
CA ASN A 77 -11.40 -12.02 28.64
C ASN A 77 -10.17 -11.24 29.09
N PHE A 78 -9.53 -10.48 28.20
CA PHE A 78 -8.43 -9.60 28.56
C PHE A 78 -8.93 -8.36 29.33
N SER A 79 -8.06 -7.82 30.19
CA SER A 79 -8.30 -6.51 30.77
C SER A 79 -8.28 -5.42 29.68
N PRO A 80 -8.94 -4.27 29.90
CA PRO A 80 -8.96 -3.18 28.91
C PRO A 80 -7.58 -2.71 28.46
N ASP A 81 -6.59 -2.71 29.37
CA ASP A 81 -5.22 -2.32 29.05
C ASP A 81 -4.51 -3.37 28.19
N ALA A 82 -4.66 -4.66 28.54
CA ALA A 82 -4.07 -5.75 27.77
C ALA A 82 -4.71 -5.87 26.37
N ALA A 83 -6.03 -5.72 26.28
CA ALA A 83 -6.77 -5.71 25.03
C ALA A 83 -6.33 -4.55 24.11
N ASN A 84 -6.17 -3.36 24.68
CA ASN A 84 -5.67 -2.20 23.94
C ASN A 84 -4.23 -2.39 23.46
N PHE A 85 -3.36 -2.99 24.30
CA PHE A 85 -2.00 -3.31 23.92
C PHE A 85 -1.94 -4.31 22.75
N ILE A 86 -2.68 -5.42 22.84
CA ILE A 86 -2.77 -6.44 21.79
C ILE A 86 -3.26 -5.82 20.48
N ASN A 87 -4.30 -4.98 20.55
CA ASN A 87 -4.86 -4.28 19.39
C ASN A 87 -3.81 -3.39 18.69
N GLY A 88 -2.94 -2.74 19.46
CA GLY A 88 -1.86 -1.89 18.94
C GLY A 88 -0.67 -2.64 18.32
N ILE A 89 -0.56 -3.96 18.49
CA ILE A 89 0.59 -4.74 17.99
C ILE A 89 0.75 -4.62 16.48
N ILE A 90 -0.35 -4.55 15.73
CA ILE A 90 -0.31 -4.41 14.26
C ILE A 90 0.57 -3.22 13.87
N TYR A 91 0.37 -2.06 14.49
CA TYR A 91 1.11 -0.85 14.18
C TYR A 91 2.52 -0.85 14.77
N ILE A 92 2.73 -1.46 15.94
CA ILE A 92 4.09 -1.61 16.52
C ILE A 92 4.95 -2.47 15.61
N ILE A 93 4.45 -3.63 15.20
CA ILE A 93 5.16 -4.53 14.28
C ILE A 93 5.38 -3.85 12.94
N SER A 94 4.35 -3.19 12.38
CA SER A 94 4.51 -2.48 11.12
C SER A 94 5.55 -1.37 11.20
N ALA A 95 5.61 -0.60 12.28
CA ALA A 95 6.58 0.48 12.43
C ALA A 95 8.02 -0.06 12.44
N VAL A 96 8.25 -1.21 13.07
CA VAL A 96 9.58 -1.83 13.14
C VAL A 96 9.93 -2.56 11.84
N CYS A 97 8.99 -3.32 11.27
CA CYS A 97 9.24 -4.21 10.14
C CYS A 97 9.17 -3.50 8.77
N ALA A 98 8.42 -2.40 8.64
CA ALA A 98 8.27 -1.66 7.37
C ALA A 98 9.59 -1.28 6.70
N PRO A 99 10.61 -0.72 7.38
CA PRO A 99 11.87 -0.41 6.72
C PRO A 99 12.57 -1.67 6.19
N PHE A 100 12.56 -2.78 6.93
CA PHE A 100 13.23 -4.01 6.50
C PHE A 100 12.49 -4.70 5.35
N LEU A 101 11.17 -4.86 5.49
CA LEU A 101 10.34 -5.52 4.48
C LEU A 101 10.23 -4.66 3.23
N GLY A 102 10.13 -3.34 3.37
CA GLY A 102 10.24 -2.39 2.26
C GLY A 102 11.54 -2.57 1.49
N LEU A 103 12.69 -2.57 2.16
CA LEU A 103 13.98 -2.80 1.51
C LEU A 103 14.09 -4.17 0.81
N VAL A 104 13.46 -5.22 1.37
CA VAL A 104 13.42 -6.55 0.74
C VAL A 104 12.55 -6.51 -0.52
N ILE A 105 11.37 -5.90 -0.46
CA ILE A 105 10.45 -5.74 -1.59
C ILE A 105 11.11 -4.89 -2.68
N ASP A 106 11.73 -3.77 -2.31
CA ASP A 106 12.42 -2.87 -3.22
C ASP A 106 13.62 -3.51 -3.90
N LYS A 107 14.27 -4.51 -3.29
CA LYS A 107 15.37 -5.26 -3.91
C LYS A 107 14.90 -6.45 -4.73
N THR A 108 13.84 -7.11 -4.31
CA THR A 108 13.32 -8.30 -4.99
C THR A 108 12.41 -7.94 -6.17
N GLY A 109 11.76 -6.77 -6.11
CA GLY A 109 10.66 -6.39 -6.99
C GLY A 109 9.46 -7.31 -6.72
N ARG A 110 8.83 -7.79 -7.78
CA ARG A 110 7.73 -8.76 -7.70
C ARG A 110 6.59 -8.30 -6.79
N ASN A 111 6.19 -7.04 -6.96
CA ASN A 111 5.20 -6.38 -6.09
C ASN A 111 3.91 -7.22 -5.93
N LEU A 112 3.39 -7.82 -7.02
CA LEU A 112 2.18 -8.63 -6.96
C LEU A 112 2.33 -9.90 -6.11
N PHE A 113 3.51 -10.53 -6.10
CA PHE A 113 3.79 -11.65 -5.21
C PHE A 113 3.68 -11.26 -3.74
N TRP A 114 4.29 -10.13 -3.36
CA TRP A 114 4.24 -9.63 -2.00
C TRP A 114 2.83 -9.20 -1.60
N VAL A 115 2.08 -8.53 -2.48
CA VAL A 115 0.66 -8.19 -2.24
C VAL A 115 -0.16 -9.45 -1.98
N PHE A 116 -0.03 -10.48 -2.82
CA PHE A 116 -0.75 -11.74 -2.66
C PHE A 116 -0.41 -12.40 -1.32
N LEU A 117 0.88 -12.49 -0.97
CA LEU A 117 1.34 -13.08 0.29
C LEU A 117 0.80 -12.32 1.51
N SER A 118 0.77 -10.99 1.44
CA SER A 118 0.21 -10.16 2.51
C SER A 118 -1.28 -10.37 2.71
N ILE A 119 -2.08 -10.38 1.62
CA ILE A 119 -3.53 -10.60 1.72
C ILE A 119 -3.80 -11.99 2.31
N LEU A 120 -3.05 -13.00 1.87
CA LEU A 120 -3.15 -14.36 2.42
C LEU A 120 -2.79 -14.40 3.90
N GLY A 121 -1.71 -13.74 4.32
CA GLY A 121 -1.29 -13.68 5.72
C GLY A 121 -2.33 -12.99 6.60
N THR A 122 -2.89 -11.86 6.16
CA THR A 122 -3.98 -11.17 6.87
C THR A 122 -5.26 -12.02 6.94
N LEU A 123 -5.61 -12.73 5.87
CA LEU A 123 -6.74 -13.66 5.86
C LEU A 123 -6.53 -14.79 6.88
N VAL A 124 -5.33 -15.37 6.94
CA VAL A 124 -4.98 -16.38 7.96
C VAL A 124 -5.12 -15.81 9.37
N SER A 125 -4.67 -14.57 9.62
CA SER A 125 -4.84 -13.91 10.92
C SER A 125 -6.32 -13.79 11.30
N HIS A 126 -7.18 -13.29 10.41
CA HIS A 126 -8.62 -13.22 10.68
C HIS A 126 -9.23 -14.61 10.86
N MET A 127 -8.85 -15.61 10.09
CA MET A 127 -9.34 -16.98 10.29
C MET A 127 -8.95 -17.55 11.66
N ILE A 128 -7.71 -17.31 12.13
CA ILE A 128 -7.28 -17.69 13.48
C ILE A 128 -8.14 -16.97 14.53
N LEU A 129 -8.33 -15.65 14.38
CA LEU A 129 -9.15 -14.84 15.29
C LEU A 129 -10.64 -15.19 15.22
N THR A 130 -11.15 -15.72 14.11
CA THR A 130 -12.56 -16.09 13.93
C THR A 130 -12.83 -17.46 14.53
N PHE A 131 -12.10 -18.47 14.07
CA PHE A 131 -12.45 -19.88 14.26
C PHE A 131 -11.73 -20.54 15.44
N THR A 132 -10.77 -19.85 16.06
CA THR A 132 -9.98 -20.42 17.15
C THR A 132 -9.99 -19.53 18.39
N PHE A 133 -9.48 -20.10 19.49
CA PHE A 133 -9.15 -19.40 20.73
C PHE A 133 -7.63 -19.49 21.01
N VAL A 134 -6.84 -19.73 19.96
CA VAL A 134 -5.38 -19.67 20.05
C VAL A 134 -4.99 -18.26 20.48
N ASN A 135 -3.86 -18.17 21.19
CA ASN A 135 -3.30 -16.93 21.68
C ASN A 135 -3.30 -15.84 20.56
N PRO A 136 -4.03 -14.72 20.73
CA PRO A 136 -4.23 -13.73 19.68
C PRO A 136 -2.97 -12.95 19.32
N TYR A 137 -1.94 -12.96 20.18
CA TYR A 137 -0.64 -12.36 19.86
C TYR A 137 -0.06 -12.94 18.56
N ILE A 138 -0.30 -14.23 18.27
CA ILE A 138 0.17 -14.88 17.03
C ILE A 138 -0.52 -14.28 15.81
N ALA A 139 -1.86 -14.19 15.83
CA ALA A 139 -2.62 -13.63 14.72
C ALA A 139 -2.29 -12.15 14.48
N MET A 140 -2.14 -11.37 15.56
CA MET A 140 -1.81 -9.95 15.50
C MET A 140 -0.39 -9.70 14.98
N PHE A 141 0.56 -10.56 15.32
CA PHE A 141 1.92 -10.51 14.78
C PHE A 141 1.94 -10.78 13.27
N ILE A 142 1.27 -11.86 12.82
CA ILE A 142 1.15 -12.19 11.39
C ILE A 142 0.44 -11.06 10.63
N MET A 143 -0.60 -10.46 11.24
CA MET A 143 -1.35 -9.36 10.64
C MET A 143 -0.48 -8.10 10.50
N GLY A 144 0.32 -7.78 11.52
CA GLY A 144 1.27 -6.65 11.47
C GLY A 144 2.35 -6.81 10.40
N LEU A 145 2.92 -8.02 10.24
CA LEU A 145 3.85 -8.31 9.15
C LEU A 145 3.19 -8.18 7.78
N SER A 146 1.98 -8.73 7.64
CA SER A 146 1.20 -8.70 6.40
C SER A 146 0.84 -7.27 5.99
N TYR A 147 0.39 -6.46 6.95
CA TYR A 147 0.09 -5.04 6.75
C TYR A 147 1.31 -4.26 6.27
N SER A 148 2.46 -4.50 6.90
CA SER A 148 3.73 -3.90 6.52
C SER A 148 4.16 -4.27 5.10
N MET A 149 4.12 -5.56 4.75
CA MET A 149 4.44 -6.02 3.40
C MET A 149 3.49 -5.46 2.35
N LEU A 150 2.18 -5.40 2.65
CA LEU A 150 1.19 -4.88 1.72
C LEU A 150 1.41 -3.39 1.45
N ALA A 151 1.58 -2.57 2.51
CA ALA A 151 1.81 -1.14 2.35
C ALA A 151 3.04 -0.85 1.48
N SER A 152 4.12 -1.60 1.69
CA SER A 152 5.36 -1.46 0.90
C SER A 152 5.26 -1.99 -0.53
N ALA A 153 4.40 -2.97 -0.82
CA ALA A 153 4.30 -3.56 -2.15
C ALA A 153 3.20 -2.97 -3.04
N LEU A 154 2.05 -2.61 -2.44
CA LEU A 154 0.81 -2.26 -3.13
C LEU A 154 0.80 -0.83 -3.66
N TRP A 155 1.15 0.16 -2.83
CA TRP A 155 1.15 1.56 -3.22
C TRP A 155 2.11 1.88 -4.38
N PRO A 156 3.34 1.32 -4.44
CA PRO A 156 4.21 1.51 -5.60
C PRO A 156 3.62 1.03 -6.93
N LEU A 157 2.64 0.12 -6.94
CA LEU A 157 1.98 -0.31 -8.17
C LEU A 157 1.28 0.87 -8.87
N ILE A 158 0.75 1.84 -8.14
CA ILE A 158 0.09 3.02 -8.73
C ILE A 158 1.10 3.82 -9.55
N ALA A 159 2.28 4.08 -8.97
CA ALA A 159 3.36 4.80 -9.66
C ALA A 159 3.94 4.01 -10.85
N LEU A 160 3.82 2.68 -10.87
CA LEU A 160 4.23 1.85 -12.01
C LEU A 160 3.19 1.85 -13.16
N ILE A 161 1.93 2.15 -12.85
CA ILE A 161 0.82 2.11 -13.82
C ILE A 161 0.58 3.51 -14.42
N ILE A 162 0.69 4.55 -13.60
CA ILE A 162 0.29 5.91 -13.96
C ILE A 162 1.51 6.73 -14.40
N PRO A 163 1.43 7.47 -15.53
CA PRO A 163 2.49 8.37 -15.96
C PRO A 163 2.76 9.47 -14.92
N GLU A 164 4.02 9.91 -14.80
CA GLU A 164 4.49 10.84 -13.77
C GLU A 164 3.67 12.13 -13.62
N HIS A 165 3.12 12.66 -14.71
CA HIS A 165 2.33 13.90 -14.72
C HIS A 165 0.89 13.78 -14.18
N GLN A 166 0.43 12.57 -13.81
CA GLN A 166 -0.90 12.33 -13.22
C GLN A 166 -0.84 11.50 -11.94
N ILE A 167 0.37 11.24 -11.42
CA ILE A 167 0.58 10.42 -10.23
C ILE A 167 -0.09 11.04 -9.00
N GLY A 168 -0.04 12.37 -8.84
CA GLY A 168 -0.68 13.08 -7.73
C GLY A 168 -2.21 12.89 -7.75
N THR A 169 -2.82 13.05 -8.93
CA THR A 169 -4.27 12.81 -9.13
C THR A 169 -4.65 11.35 -8.84
N ALA A 170 -3.83 10.39 -9.28
CA ALA A 170 -4.07 8.97 -9.07
C ALA A 170 -4.02 8.57 -7.58
N TYR A 171 -3.02 9.05 -6.82
CA TYR A 171 -2.96 8.84 -5.38
C TYR A 171 -4.13 9.52 -4.66
N GLY A 172 -4.47 10.76 -5.03
CA GLY A 172 -5.59 11.49 -4.43
C GLY A 172 -6.93 10.79 -4.61
N ILE A 173 -7.19 10.22 -5.79
CA ILE A 173 -8.41 9.46 -6.06
C ILE A 173 -8.42 8.13 -5.33
N THR A 174 -7.31 7.41 -5.37
CA THR A 174 -7.18 6.14 -4.64
C THR A 174 -7.49 6.35 -3.16
N GLN A 175 -6.90 7.38 -2.55
CA GLN A 175 -7.12 7.71 -1.15
C GLN A 175 -8.56 8.16 -0.86
N SER A 176 -9.19 8.90 -1.79
CA SER A 176 -10.58 9.32 -1.65
C SER A 176 -11.54 8.12 -1.70
N VAL A 177 -11.31 7.18 -2.61
CA VAL A 177 -12.09 5.95 -2.74
C VAL A 177 -11.86 5.03 -1.53
N GLU A 178 -10.62 4.93 -1.05
CA GLU A 178 -10.29 4.21 0.19
C GLU A 178 -11.04 4.78 1.40
N ASN A 179 -11.00 6.09 1.60
CA ASN A 179 -11.71 6.75 2.70
C ASN A 179 -13.23 6.56 2.61
N PHE A 180 -13.79 6.62 1.40
CA PHE A 180 -15.22 6.34 1.19
C PHE A 180 -15.55 4.88 1.53
N GLY A 181 -14.77 3.93 1.03
CA GLY A 181 -14.93 2.51 1.35
C GLY A 181 -14.79 2.23 2.84
N LEU A 182 -13.82 2.87 3.50
CA LEU A 182 -13.62 2.79 4.93
C LEU A 182 -14.82 3.30 5.71
N ALA A 183 -15.39 4.45 5.33
CA ALA A 183 -16.58 4.99 5.98
C ALA A 183 -17.78 4.03 5.86
N VAL A 184 -17.99 3.47 4.67
CA VAL A 184 -19.08 2.49 4.42
C VAL A 184 -18.87 1.22 5.24
N VAL A 185 -17.69 0.60 5.18
CA VAL A 185 -17.43 -0.66 5.89
C VAL A 185 -17.42 -0.44 7.40
N ALA A 186 -16.87 0.66 7.91
CA ALA A 186 -16.92 0.98 9.34
C ALA A 186 -18.37 1.05 9.86
N LEU A 187 -19.25 1.73 9.12
CA LEU A 187 -20.68 1.79 9.46
C LEU A 187 -21.34 0.40 9.42
N LEU A 188 -21.07 -0.39 8.39
CA LEU A 188 -21.58 -1.76 8.28
C LEU A 188 -21.09 -2.65 9.44
N THR A 189 -19.81 -2.58 9.79
CA THR A 189 -19.26 -3.37 10.90
C THR A 189 -19.87 -2.98 12.25
N GLY A 190 -20.21 -1.69 12.45
CA GLY A 190 -20.97 -1.22 13.61
C GLY A 190 -22.37 -1.84 13.68
N ILE A 191 -23.10 -1.83 12.57
CA ILE A 191 -24.44 -2.45 12.51
C ILE A 191 -24.36 -3.96 12.76
N ILE A 192 -23.40 -4.64 12.13
CA ILE A 192 -23.23 -6.09 12.26
C ILE A 192 -22.81 -6.48 13.67
N VAL A 193 -21.90 -5.72 14.31
CA VAL A 193 -21.48 -6.06 15.68
C VAL A 193 -22.62 -5.90 16.69
N ASP A 194 -23.49 -4.91 16.51
CA ASP A 194 -24.64 -4.68 17.38
C ASP A 194 -25.74 -5.74 17.19
N ALA A 195 -25.94 -6.22 15.95
CA ALA A 195 -26.97 -7.20 15.63
C ALA A 195 -26.54 -8.66 15.84
N ASP A 196 -25.38 -9.03 15.31
CA ASP A 196 -24.91 -10.42 15.17
C ASP A 196 -23.60 -10.70 15.95
N GLY A 197 -22.99 -9.67 16.54
CA GLY A 197 -21.77 -9.78 17.33
C GLY A 197 -20.49 -9.87 16.51
N TYR A 198 -19.37 -9.92 17.23
CA TYR A 198 -18.02 -9.85 16.63
C TYR A 198 -17.67 -11.03 15.71
N TYR A 199 -18.28 -12.19 15.93
CA TYR A 199 -18.03 -13.36 15.07
C TYR A 199 -18.48 -13.09 13.62
N MET A 200 -19.64 -12.44 13.43
CA MET A 200 -20.13 -12.09 12.10
C MET A 200 -19.25 -11.02 11.45
N VAL A 201 -18.79 -10.04 12.22
CA VAL A 201 -17.85 -9.01 11.73
C VAL A 201 -16.56 -9.64 11.20
N GLU A 202 -15.97 -10.56 11.97
CA GLU A 202 -14.75 -11.27 11.56
C GLU A 202 -14.96 -12.14 10.31
N LEU A 203 -16.13 -12.79 10.17
CA LEU A 203 -16.49 -13.50 8.93
C LEU A 203 -16.60 -12.54 7.74
N CYS A 204 -17.20 -11.36 7.91
CA CYS A 204 -17.26 -10.33 6.88
C CYS A 204 -15.86 -9.88 6.44
N PHE A 205 -14.92 -9.72 7.37
CA PHE A 205 -13.53 -9.42 7.04
C PHE A 205 -12.86 -10.57 6.27
N CYS A 206 -13.08 -11.82 6.65
CA CYS A 206 -12.59 -12.98 5.89
C CYS A 206 -13.15 -12.99 4.45
N LEU A 207 -14.43 -12.65 4.27
CA LEU A 207 -15.06 -12.56 2.95
C LEU A 207 -14.45 -11.42 2.11
N LEU A 208 -14.29 -10.22 2.68
CA LEU A 208 -13.67 -9.08 1.99
C LEU A 208 -12.21 -9.38 1.58
N LEU A 209 -11.44 -10.04 2.43
CA LEU A 209 -10.07 -10.47 2.11
C LEU A 209 -10.05 -11.57 1.05
N SER A 210 -11.02 -12.48 1.05
CA SER A 210 -11.16 -13.48 -0.01
C SER A 210 -11.45 -12.82 -1.35
N VAL A 211 -12.33 -11.80 -1.37
CA VAL A 211 -12.56 -10.97 -2.57
C VAL A 211 -11.28 -10.24 -2.99
N SER A 212 -10.55 -9.63 -2.06
CA SER A 212 -9.27 -8.95 -2.33
C SER A 212 -8.23 -9.91 -2.93
N LEU A 213 -8.15 -11.14 -2.43
CA LEU A 213 -7.27 -12.19 -2.93
C LEU A 213 -7.65 -12.62 -4.35
N LEU A 214 -8.95 -12.76 -4.63
CA LEU A 214 -9.45 -13.04 -5.98
C LEU A 214 -9.13 -11.89 -6.94
N LEU A 215 -9.32 -10.64 -6.54
CA LEU A 215 -8.99 -9.47 -7.36
C LEU A 215 -7.49 -9.40 -7.64
N THR A 216 -6.64 -9.74 -6.66
CA THR A 216 -5.20 -9.82 -6.83
C THR A 216 -4.80 -10.95 -7.78
N ALA A 217 -5.46 -12.11 -7.71
CA ALA A 217 -5.25 -13.19 -8.67
C ALA A 217 -5.68 -12.78 -10.09
N VAL A 218 -6.81 -12.08 -10.24
CA VAL A 218 -7.23 -11.51 -11.54
C VAL A 218 -6.20 -10.50 -12.05
N LEU A 219 -5.71 -9.61 -11.19
CA LEU A 219 -4.68 -8.62 -11.52
C LEU A 219 -3.39 -9.31 -11.99
N TRP A 220 -2.95 -10.35 -11.29
CA TRP A 220 -1.78 -11.14 -11.67
C TRP A 220 -1.96 -11.78 -13.04
N ASN A 221 -3.12 -12.39 -13.31
CA ASN A 221 -3.41 -12.99 -14.62
C ASN A 221 -3.42 -11.95 -15.75
N LEU A 222 -3.95 -10.76 -15.50
CA LEU A 222 -3.94 -9.67 -16.47
C LEU A 222 -2.53 -9.12 -16.70
N ASP A 223 -1.74 -8.94 -15.64
CA ASP A 223 -0.35 -8.51 -15.72
C ASP A 223 0.49 -9.52 -16.53
N SER A 224 0.36 -10.81 -16.23
CA SER A 224 1.08 -11.87 -16.95
C SER A 224 0.74 -11.94 -18.45
N LYS A 225 -0.45 -11.48 -18.86
CA LYS A 225 -0.85 -11.37 -20.28
C LYS A 225 -0.34 -10.07 -20.93
N ASN A 226 -0.20 -9.00 -20.15
CA ASN A 226 0.25 -7.68 -20.59
C ASN A 226 1.71 -7.42 -20.19
N ASN A 227 2.62 -8.31 -20.62
CA ASN A 227 4.09 -8.23 -20.45
C ASN A 227 4.65 -8.43 -19.03
N GLY A 228 3.81 -8.61 -18.01
CA GLY A 228 4.24 -8.94 -16.64
C GLY A 228 4.93 -7.79 -15.92
N ASN A 229 4.63 -6.54 -16.30
CA ASN A 229 5.39 -5.37 -15.87
C ASN A 229 5.30 -5.12 -14.36
N LEU A 230 4.15 -5.41 -13.75
CA LEU A 230 3.92 -5.15 -12.33
C LEU A 230 4.68 -6.14 -11.44
N ASN A 231 4.82 -7.39 -11.88
CA ASN A 231 5.52 -8.43 -11.12
C ASN A 231 6.99 -8.63 -11.51
N MET A 232 7.60 -7.69 -12.22
CA MET A 232 9.01 -7.77 -12.59
C MET A 232 9.95 -7.69 -11.39
N SER A 233 11.07 -8.41 -11.47
CA SER A 233 12.22 -8.19 -10.59
C SER A 233 12.92 -6.86 -10.93
N ILE A 234 13.67 -6.32 -9.97
CA ILE A 234 14.45 -5.08 -10.17
C ILE A 234 15.45 -5.21 -11.31
N LYS A 235 16.12 -6.36 -11.44
CA LYS A 235 17.05 -6.61 -12.56
C LYS A 235 16.37 -6.49 -13.91
N GLN A 236 15.13 -7.00 -14.03
CA GLN A 236 14.36 -6.90 -15.26
C GLN A 236 13.93 -5.45 -15.54
N ARG A 237 13.56 -4.69 -14.49
CA ARG A 237 13.21 -3.26 -14.63
C ARG A 237 14.39 -2.44 -15.16
N ILE A 238 15.57 -2.60 -14.55
CA ILE A 238 16.79 -1.90 -14.99
C ILE A 238 17.12 -2.25 -16.45
N LEU A 239 17.03 -3.52 -16.83
CA LEU A 239 17.29 -3.94 -18.21
C LEU A 239 16.29 -3.35 -19.22
N LEU A 240 15.03 -3.15 -18.82
CA LEU A 240 14.03 -2.50 -19.66
C LEU A 240 14.28 -1.00 -19.78
N GLU A 241 14.70 -0.34 -18.71
CA GLU A 241 15.07 1.08 -18.76
C GLU A 241 16.27 1.32 -19.66
N LEU A 242 17.30 0.47 -19.58
CA LEU A 242 18.48 0.53 -20.47
C LEU A 242 18.13 0.29 -21.95
N LYS A 243 17.00 -0.37 -22.24
CA LYS A 243 16.52 -0.60 -23.61
C LYS A 243 15.64 0.53 -24.14
N LYS A 244 15.14 1.41 -23.27
CA LYS A 244 14.39 2.58 -23.73
C LYS A 244 15.38 3.55 -24.38
N PRO A 245 15.05 4.14 -25.54
CA PRO A 245 15.86 5.22 -26.07
C PRO A 245 15.93 6.34 -25.02
N PRO A 246 17.08 7.02 -24.89
CA PRO A 246 17.23 8.11 -23.94
C PRO A 246 16.13 9.15 -24.17
N PRO A 247 15.65 9.83 -23.11
CA PRO A 247 14.67 10.90 -23.25
C PRO A 247 15.16 11.93 -24.27
N PRO A 248 14.26 12.64 -24.98
CA PRO A 248 14.64 13.62 -25.99
C PRO A 248 15.68 14.63 -25.50
N GLU A 249 15.61 15.05 -24.23
CA GLU A 249 16.58 15.97 -23.60
C GLU A 249 18.00 15.39 -23.45
N GLU A 250 18.13 14.09 -23.19
CA GLU A 250 19.41 13.42 -23.10
C GLU A 250 19.99 13.16 -24.49
N GLN A 251 19.13 13.01 -25.52
CA GLN A 251 19.54 13.00 -26.92
C GLN A 251 20.06 14.37 -27.39
N THR A 252 19.44 15.48 -26.97
CA THR A 252 19.95 16.83 -27.27
C THR A 252 21.28 17.10 -26.57
N LEU A 253 21.44 16.69 -25.32
CA LEU A 253 22.70 16.84 -24.58
C LEU A 253 23.84 15.97 -25.14
N LEU A 254 23.52 14.76 -25.63
CA LEU A 254 24.49 13.91 -26.31
C LEU A 254 24.89 14.51 -27.67
N GLN A 255 23.94 15.06 -28.43
CA GLN A 255 24.24 15.80 -29.65
C GLN A 255 25.12 17.04 -29.38
N ASP A 256 24.81 17.84 -28.36
CA ASP A 256 25.61 19.03 -28.02
C ASP A 256 27.03 18.66 -27.54
N ASN A 257 27.18 17.55 -26.80
CA ASN A 257 28.50 17.06 -26.37
C ASN A 257 29.33 16.46 -27.50
N ASP A 258 28.70 15.79 -28.47
CA ASP A 258 29.39 15.27 -29.65
C ASP A 258 29.88 16.42 -30.54
N ILE A 259 29.09 17.50 -30.68
CA ILE A 259 29.50 18.71 -31.42
C ILE A 259 30.69 19.44 -30.75
N CYS A 260 30.72 19.52 -29.42
CA CYS A 260 31.84 20.14 -28.69
C CYS A 260 33.15 19.32 -28.69
N ASN A 261 33.11 18.03 -29.02
CA ASN A 261 34.31 17.18 -29.09
C ASN A 261 34.91 17.07 -30.50
N GLU A 262 34.24 17.63 -31.52
CA GLU A 262 34.71 17.69 -32.91
C GLU A 262 35.37 19.03 -33.30
N GLU A 263 35.42 20.02 -32.39
CA GLU A 263 36.20 21.27 -32.52
C GLU A 263 37.54 21.21 -31.76
#